data_AF-A0A5K1CEZ4-F1
#
_entry.id   AF-A0A5K1CEZ4-F1
#
_cell.length_a   1.000
_cell.length_b   1.000
_cell.length_c   1.000
_cell.angle_alpha   90.00
_cell.angle_beta   90.00
_cell.angle_gamma   90.00
#
_symmetry.space_group_name_H-M   'P 1'
#
loop_
_entity.id
_entity.type
_entity.pdbx_description
1 polymer ?
#
loop_
_entity_poly.entity_id
_entity_poly.type
_entity_poly.pdbx_seq_one_letter_code
_entity_poly.pdbx_strand_id
1 'polypeptide(L)' 'NTRAAYPIEYIPNAKIPCVGPHPKNVILLACDAFGVLPPVSKLTLPQTMYHFISGYTAL' A
#
# COMPACT_ATOMS: atom_id res chain seq x y z
N ASN A 1 18.29 2.39 11.45
CA ASN A 1 17.53 1.19 11.00
C ASN A 1 17.36 0.20 12.15
N THR A 2 16.92 0.67 13.31
CA THR A 2 16.49 -0.21 14.40
C THR A 2 15.18 -0.87 13.99
N ARG A 3 15.07 -2.19 14.17
CA ARG A 3 13.89 -2.98 13.78
C ARG A 3 13.33 -3.69 15.02
N ALA A 4 12.03 -3.94 15.01
CA ALA A 4 11.36 -4.76 16.00
C ALA A 4 10.61 -5.88 15.28
N ALA A 5 10.61 -7.07 15.86
CA ALA A 5 9.85 -8.23 15.40
C ALA A 5 9.03 -8.77 16.57
N TYR A 6 7.75 -9.04 16.32
CA TYR A 6 6.82 -9.57 17.32
C TYR A 6 5.76 -10.46 16.64
N PRO A 7 5.16 -11.41 17.37
CA PRO A 7 4.09 -12.25 16.85
C PRO A 7 2.83 -11.44 16.48
N ILE A 8 2.09 -11.85 15.45
CA ILE A 8 0.92 -11.11 14.96
C ILE A 8 -0.18 -10.94 16.02
N GLU A 9 -0.22 -11.86 16.98
CA GLU A 9 -1.13 -11.89 18.13
C GLU A 9 -0.97 -10.69 19.06
N TYR A 10 0.15 -9.94 18.96
CA TYR A 10 0.36 -8.73 19.75
C TYR A 10 -0.43 -7.52 19.22
N ILE A 11 -1.07 -7.64 18.04
CA ILE A 11 -1.95 -6.62 17.48
C ILE A 11 -3.42 -6.98 17.80
N PRO A 12 -4.12 -6.23 18.68
CA PRO A 12 -5.46 -6.60 19.17
C PRO A 12 -6.55 -6.74 18.10
N ASN A 13 -6.38 -6.10 16.93
CA ASN A 13 -7.32 -6.13 15.82
C ASN A 13 -6.78 -6.89 14.59
N ALA A 14 -5.77 -7.74 14.78
CA ALA A 14 -5.31 -8.62 13.71
C ALA A 14 -6.36 -9.69 13.40
N LYS A 15 -6.58 -9.94 12.12
CA LYS A 15 -7.45 -11.03 11.68
C LYS A 15 -6.69 -12.35 11.70
N ILE A 16 -7.19 -13.32 12.47
CA ILE A 16 -6.64 -14.68 12.55
C ILE A 16 -7.75 -15.68 12.13
N PRO A 17 -7.54 -16.55 11.12
CA PRO A 17 -6.35 -16.67 10.27
C PRO A 17 -6.22 -15.47 9.31
N CYS A 18 -4.99 -15.13 8.92
CA CYS A 18 -4.63 -14.02 8.02
C CYS A 18 -5.04 -14.28 6.55
N VAL A 19 -6.28 -14.71 6.32
CA VAL A 19 -6.84 -15.05 5.00
C VAL A 19 -8.04 -14.17 4.72
N GLY A 20 -8.10 -13.62 3.50
CA GLY A 20 -9.19 -12.77 3.03
C GLY A 20 -9.71 -13.20 1.66
N PRO A 21 -10.90 -12.71 1.27
CA PRO A 21 -11.41 -12.89 -0.09
C PRO A 21 -10.57 -12.08 -1.10
N HIS A 22 -10.86 -12.25 -2.40
CA HIS A 22 -10.25 -11.41 -3.43
C HIS A 22 -10.46 -9.91 -3.17
N PRO A 23 -9.42 -9.08 -3.30
CA PRO A 23 -9.49 -7.67 -2.99
C PRO A 23 -10.44 -6.94 -3.95
N LYS A 24 -11.37 -6.17 -3.39
CA LYS A 24 -12.26 -5.29 -4.17
C LYS A 24 -11.59 -3.98 -4.56
N ASN A 25 -10.57 -3.57 -3.80
CA ASN A 25 -9.84 -2.32 -3.97
C ASN A 25 -8.35 -2.59 -3.83
N VAL A 26 -7.54 -1.89 -4.63
CA VAL A 26 -6.08 -1.89 -4.54
C VAL A 26 -5.63 -0.45 -4.36
N ILE A 27 -4.76 -0.21 -3.37
CA ILE A 27 -4.25 1.12 -3.04
C ILE A 27 -2.74 1.09 -3.25
N LEU A 28 -2.24 1.98 -4.11
CA LEU A 28 -0.81 2.20 -4.31
C LEU A 28 -0.39 3.39 -3.45
N LEU A 29 0.49 3.16 -2.48
CA LEU A 29 1.02 4.21 -1.61
C LEU A 29 2.29 4.79 -2.23
N ALA A 30 2.35 6.10 -2.35
CA ALA A 30 3.53 6.84 -2.78
C ALA A 30 3.80 7.97 -1.79
N CYS A 31 5.04 8.10 -1.34
CA CYS A 31 5.49 9.31 -0.66
C CYS A 31 5.98 10.27 -1.73
N ASP A 32 5.24 11.35 -2.00
CA ASP A 32 5.65 12.35 -2.99
C ASP A 32 6.22 13.60 -2.29
N ALA A 33 7.54 13.70 -2.28
CA ALA A 33 8.26 14.84 -1.70
C ALA A 33 8.12 16.13 -2.53
N PHE A 34 7.72 16.03 -3.80
CA PHE A 34 7.53 17.18 -4.69
C PHE A 34 6.11 17.76 -4.62
N GLY A 35 5.16 17.04 -3.99
CA GLY A 35 3.79 17.51 -3.79
C GLY A 35 2.99 17.68 -5.08
N VAL A 36 3.36 16.93 -6.13
CA VAL A 36 2.73 16.98 -7.45
C VAL A 36 1.50 16.05 -7.50
N LEU A 37 1.58 14.90 -6.84
CA LEU A 37 0.49 13.94 -6.79
C LEU A 37 -0.65 14.46 -5.90
N PRO A 38 -1.91 14.35 -6.35
CA PRO A 38 -3.06 14.63 -5.48
C PRO A 38 -3.11 13.63 -4.32
N PRO A 39 -3.78 13.97 -3.21
CA PRO A 39 -3.83 13.11 -2.01
C PRO A 39 -4.48 11.75 -2.27
N VAL A 40 -5.42 11.67 -3.21
CA VAL A 40 -6.01 10.41 -3.69
C VAL A 40 -6.45 10.55 -5.13
N SER A 41 -6.19 9.52 -5.94
CA SER A 41 -6.62 9.42 -7.34
C SER A 41 -7.26 8.08 -7.63
N LYS A 42 -8.40 8.09 -8.34
CA LYS A 42 -9.00 6.88 -8.88
C LYS A 42 -8.37 6.57 -10.24
N LEU A 43 -7.60 5.49 -10.30
CA LEU A 43 -6.86 5.10 -11.49
C LEU A 43 -7.70 4.21 -12.42
N THR A 44 -7.47 4.35 -13.72
CA THR A 44 -7.88 3.38 -14.74
C THR A 44 -6.92 2.19 -14.74
N LEU A 45 -7.33 1.06 -15.33
CA LEU A 45 -6.47 -0.13 -15.40
C LEU A 45 -5.09 0.13 -16.04
N PRO A 46 -4.97 0.86 -17.17
CA PRO A 46 -3.66 1.19 -17.74
C PRO A 46 -2.79 2.05 -16.81
N GLN A 47 -3.38 3.03 -16.13
CA GLN A 47 -2.66 3.86 -15.16
C GLN A 47 -2.17 3.04 -13.96
N THR A 48 -3.02 2.14 -13.44
CA THR A 48 -2.64 1.23 -12.35
C THR A 48 -1.47 0.35 -12.76
N MET A 49 -1.49 -0.23 -13.96
CA MET A 49 -0.38 -1.06 -14.44
C MET A 49 0.92 -0.24 -14.57
N TYR A 50 0.82 0.99 -15.11
CA TYR A 50 1.97 1.89 -15.20
C TYR A 50 2.57 2.19 -13.83
N HIS A 51 1.77 2.67 -12.87
CA HIS A 51 2.26 3.00 -11.52
C HIS A 51 2.76 1.78 -10.75
N PHE A 52 2.13 0.61 -10.95
CA PHE A 52 2.56 -0.64 -10.33
C PHE A 52 3.95 -1.05 -10.82
N ILE A 53 4.24 -0.92 -12.12
CA ILE A 53 5.56 -1.22 -12.69
C ILE A 53 6.59 -0.15 -12.31
N SER A 54 6.21 1.13 -12.32
CA SER A 54 7.12 2.22 -11.95
C SER A 54 7.56 2.15 -10.49
N GLY A 55 6.68 1.67 -9.58
CA GLY A 55 7.00 1.55 -8.16
C GLY A 55 7.47 2.86 -7.53
N TYR A 56 6.95 4.00 -8.00
CA TYR A 56 7.45 5.31 -7.62
C TYR A 56 7.19 5.57 -6.13
N THR A 57 8.28 5.83 -5.41
CA THR A 57 8.28 6.52 -4.13
C THR A 57 9.41 7.53 -4.18
N ALA A 58 9.17 8.76 -3.71
CA ALA A 58 10.26 9.70 -3.53
C ALA A 58 11.15 9.21 -2.37
N LEU A 59 12.45 9.50 -2.50
CA LEU A 59 13.44 9.40 -1.44
C LEU A 59 13.49 10.71 -0.65
#